data_AF-A0A1Q6DSZ3-F1
#
_entry.id   AF-A0A1Q6DSZ3-F1
#
_cell.length_a   1.000
_cell.length_b   1.000
_cell.length_c   1.000
_cell.angle_alpha   90.00
_cell.angle_beta   90.00
_cell.angle_gamma   90.00
#
_symmetry.space_group_name_H-M   'P 1'
#
loop_
_entity.id
_entity.type
_entity.pdbx_description
1 polymer ?
#
loop_
_entity_poly.entity_id
_entity_poly.type
_entity_poly.pdbx_seq_one_letter_code
_entity_poly.pdbx_strand_id
1 'polypeptide(L)'
;MTDDSEILAHVAKDEGPKVSNYHVDVGNIDLVSKKAINRGLEDANYLVIDEIAPMEVYSQYFKEKTRQALDSNKPLIGVIHQRTSSGFIGKVKSRKDVEIYKIEELNKKTLIEQLLDQIKKDIQKN
;
A
#
# COMPACT_ATOMS: atom_id res chain seq x y z
N MET A 1 -8.45 3.65 -11.51
CA MET A 1 -8.62 4.57 -10.35
C MET A 1 -10.11 4.74 -10.07
N THR A 2 -10.49 5.11 -8.85
CA THR A 2 -11.90 5.33 -8.48
C THR A 2 -12.28 6.81 -8.35
N ASP A 3 -11.31 7.72 -8.47
CA ASP A 3 -11.43 9.18 -8.23
C ASP A 3 -12.01 9.57 -6.85
N ASP A 4 -12.16 8.61 -5.94
CA ASP A 4 -12.56 8.86 -4.56
C ASP A 4 -11.37 9.39 -3.74
N SER A 5 -11.66 10.30 -2.83
CA SER A 5 -10.70 10.78 -1.84
C SER A 5 -11.39 11.01 -0.51
N GLU A 6 -10.69 10.71 0.58
CA GLU A 6 -11.16 10.95 1.94
C GLU A 6 -10.00 11.48 2.80
N ILE A 7 -10.33 12.17 3.89
CA ILE A 7 -9.32 12.61 4.87
C ILE A 7 -8.94 11.40 5.73
N LEU A 8 -7.71 10.92 5.61
CA LEU A 8 -7.23 9.75 6.37
C LEU A 8 -6.82 10.09 7.81
N ALA A 9 -6.38 11.32 8.05
CA ALA A 9 -6.02 11.79 9.39
C ALA A 9 -6.06 13.33 9.47
N HIS A 10 -6.34 13.88 10.65
CA HIS A 10 -6.36 15.34 10.84
C HIS A 10 -5.90 15.73 12.25
N VAL A 11 -5.24 16.89 12.38
CA VAL A 11 -4.73 17.39 13.68
C VAL A 11 -5.82 17.92 14.60
N ALA A 12 -6.92 18.44 14.02
CA ALA A 12 -8.05 18.98 14.77
C ALA A 12 -9.09 17.91 15.17
N LYS A 13 -8.92 16.67 14.69
CA LYS A 13 -9.71 15.54 15.17
C LYS A 13 -9.20 15.16 16.57
N ASP A 14 -10.09 14.76 17.45
CA ASP A 14 -9.83 14.45 18.87
C ASP A 14 -10.07 12.96 19.21
N GLU A 15 -10.55 12.18 18.24
CA GLU A 15 -10.84 10.75 18.36
C GLU A 15 -10.07 9.89 17.35
N GLY A 16 -9.80 8.64 17.73
CA GLY A 16 -9.12 7.65 16.91
C GLY A 16 -7.65 7.44 17.30
N PRO A 17 -6.94 6.51 16.64
CA PRO A 17 -5.53 6.28 16.91
C PRO A 17 -4.67 7.50 16.58
N LYS A 18 -3.71 7.82 17.43
CA LYS A 18 -2.80 8.95 17.24
C LYS A 18 -1.49 8.53 16.61
N VAL A 19 -1.08 9.20 15.53
CA VAL A 19 0.24 9.06 14.90
C VAL A 19 0.88 10.43 14.82
N SER A 20 1.95 10.63 15.59
CA SER A 20 2.55 11.96 15.79
C SER A 20 1.47 12.97 16.25
N ASN A 21 1.22 14.02 15.49
CA ASN A 21 0.23 15.05 15.80
C ASN A 21 -1.17 14.79 15.22
N TYR A 22 -1.36 13.71 14.45
CA TYR A 22 -2.60 13.46 13.72
C TYR A 22 -3.42 12.35 14.37
N HIS A 23 -4.73 12.52 14.43
CA HIS A 23 -5.66 11.43 14.74
C HIS A 23 -6.17 10.82 13.43
N VAL A 24 -6.05 9.49 13.35
CA VAL A 24 -6.37 8.69 12.18
C VAL A 24 -7.87 8.45 12.09
N ASP A 25 -8.45 8.70 10.93
CA ASP A 25 -9.83 8.35 10.59
C ASP A 25 -9.89 6.95 9.97
N VAL A 26 -10.03 5.95 10.84
CA VAL A 26 -10.07 4.54 10.44
C VAL A 26 -11.27 4.24 9.53
N GLY A 27 -12.41 4.93 9.74
CA GLY A 27 -13.60 4.76 8.91
C GLY A 27 -13.37 5.21 7.48
N ASN A 28 -12.71 6.35 7.29
CA ASN A 28 -12.34 6.85 5.97
C ASN A 28 -11.31 5.94 5.27
N ILE A 29 -10.34 5.39 6.02
CA ILE A 29 -9.42 4.38 5.48
C ILE A 29 -10.20 3.14 5.01
N ASP A 30 -11.15 2.63 5.80
CA ASP A 30 -11.99 1.49 5.42
C ASP A 30 -12.76 1.77 4.13
N LEU A 31 -13.38 2.96 4.02
CA LEU A 31 -14.14 3.37 2.84
C LEU A 31 -13.28 3.42 1.57
N VAL A 32 -12.15 4.12 1.61
CA VAL A 32 -11.25 4.23 0.45
C VAL A 32 -10.68 2.85 0.09
N SER A 33 -10.25 2.07 1.07
CA SER A 33 -9.74 0.71 0.87
C SER A 33 -10.77 -0.19 0.20
N LYS A 34 -12.03 -0.10 0.64
CA LYS A 34 -13.14 -0.88 0.09
C LYS A 34 -13.42 -0.55 -1.36
N LYS A 35 -13.34 0.72 -1.75
CA LYS A 35 -13.57 1.12 -3.14
C LYS A 35 -12.36 0.79 -4.02
N ALA A 36 -11.17 1.22 -3.62
CA ALA A 36 -9.97 1.15 -4.44
C ALA A 36 -9.42 -0.28 -4.57
N ILE A 37 -9.22 -0.99 -3.46
CA ILE A 37 -8.56 -2.31 -3.49
C ILE A 37 -9.50 -3.38 -4.06
N ASN A 38 -10.80 -3.36 -3.74
CA ASN A 38 -11.73 -4.32 -4.33
C ASN A 38 -11.82 -4.14 -5.86
N ARG A 39 -11.99 -2.90 -6.35
CA ARG A 39 -12.00 -2.63 -7.78
C ARG A 39 -10.69 -3.05 -8.44
N GLY A 40 -9.55 -2.79 -7.80
CA GLY A 40 -8.26 -3.25 -8.30
C GLY A 40 -8.18 -4.77 -8.42
N LEU A 41 -8.59 -5.47 -7.36
CA LEU A 41 -8.62 -6.93 -7.31
C LEU A 41 -9.52 -7.53 -8.39
N GLU A 42 -10.65 -6.90 -8.70
CA GLU A 42 -11.58 -7.34 -9.74
C GLU A 42 -11.07 -6.99 -11.14
N ASP A 43 -10.85 -5.70 -11.41
CA ASP A 43 -10.77 -5.17 -12.77
C ASP A 43 -9.34 -4.86 -13.25
N ALA A 44 -8.38 -4.63 -12.35
CA ALA A 44 -7.06 -4.13 -12.75
C ALA A 44 -6.10 -5.26 -13.18
N ASN A 45 -5.23 -5.01 -14.16
CA ASN A 45 -4.13 -5.91 -14.50
C ASN A 45 -2.92 -5.76 -13.57
N TYR A 46 -2.84 -4.65 -12.84
CA TYR A 46 -1.72 -4.28 -11.97
C TYR A 46 -2.25 -3.52 -10.75
N LEU A 47 -1.69 -3.79 -9.57
CA LEU A 47 -2.06 -3.15 -8.32
C LEU A 47 -0.97 -2.19 -7.85
N VAL A 48 -1.35 -1.01 -7.38
CA VAL A 48 -0.43 -0.05 -6.76
C VAL A 48 -0.99 0.36 -5.40
N ILE A 49 -0.17 0.25 -4.36
CA ILE A 49 -0.48 0.72 -3.01
C ILE A 49 0.59 1.75 -2.63
N ASP A 50 0.22 3.03 -2.69
CA ASP A 50 1.18 4.11 -2.45
C ASP A 50 1.71 4.15 -1.01
N GLU A 51 1.00 3.60 -0.02
CA GLU A 51 1.55 3.51 1.33
C GLU A 51 0.99 2.33 2.14
N ILE A 52 1.90 1.54 2.72
CA ILE A 52 1.63 0.53 3.76
C ILE A 52 2.39 0.97 5.02
N ALA A 53 1.77 1.84 5.81
CA ALA A 53 2.42 2.50 6.94
C ALA A 53 1.54 2.47 8.22
N PRO A 54 2.06 2.98 9.37
CA PRO A 54 1.37 2.90 10.64
C PRO A 54 -0.05 3.49 10.65
N MET A 55 -0.35 4.49 9.81
CA MET A 55 -1.69 5.10 9.77
C MET A 55 -2.72 4.13 9.17
N GLU A 56 -2.43 3.54 8.01
CA GLU A 56 -3.37 2.67 7.28
C GLU A 56 -3.60 1.36 8.03
N VAL A 57 -2.58 0.83 8.71
CA VAL A 57 -2.67 -0.47 9.39
C VAL A 57 -3.50 -0.47 10.68
N TYR A 58 -3.98 0.70 11.14
CA TYR A 58 -5.04 0.75 12.15
C TYR A 58 -6.35 0.19 11.63
N SER A 59 -6.62 0.31 10.32
CA SER A 59 -7.75 -0.34 9.67
C SER A 59 -7.50 -1.85 9.54
N GLN A 60 -8.39 -2.66 10.12
CA GLN A 60 -8.38 -4.12 9.90
C GLN A 60 -8.75 -4.46 8.46
N TYR A 61 -9.69 -3.72 7.90
CA TYR A 61 -10.16 -3.93 6.53
C TYR A 61 -9.04 -3.67 5.51
N PHE A 62 -8.29 -2.57 5.65
CA PHE A 62 -7.11 -2.29 4.84
C PHE A 62 -6.11 -3.45 4.92
N LYS A 63 -5.75 -3.92 6.12
CA LYS A 63 -4.83 -5.06 6.29
C LYS A 63 -5.32 -6.33 5.58
N GLU A 64 -6.61 -6.63 5.70
CA GLU A 64 -7.21 -7.80 5.03
C GLU A 64 -7.16 -7.66 3.50
N LYS A 65 -7.47 -6.47 2.97
CA LYS A 65 -7.47 -6.22 1.53
C LYS A 65 -6.08 -6.11 0.93
N THR A 66 -5.13 -5.51 1.62
CA THR A 66 -3.71 -5.56 1.24
C THR A 66 -3.20 -7.00 1.25
N ARG A 67 -3.61 -7.84 2.22
CA ARG A 67 -3.26 -9.27 2.21
C ARG A 67 -3.85 -9.98 1.00
N GLN A 68 -5.13 -9.78 0.69
CA GLN A 68 -5.78 -10.34 -0.49
C GLN A 68 -5.09 -9.89 -1.79
N ALA A 69 -4.69 -8.63 -1.88
CA ALA A 69 -3.93 -8.08 -3.00
C ALA A 69 -2.57 -8.78 -3.18
N LEU A 70 -1.82 -8.93 -2.09
CA LEU A 70 -0.53 -9.63 -2.09
C LEU A 70 -0.65 -11.14 -2.38
N ASP A 71 -1.76 -11.76 -1.99
CA ASP A 71 -2.03 -13.19 -2.24
C ASP A 71 -2.66 -13.44 -3.62
N SER A 72 -2.95 -12.39 -4.40
CA SER A 72 -3.52 -12.52 -5.73
C SER A 72 -2.45 -12.83 -6.78
N ASN A 73 -2.86 -13.34 -7.93
CA ASN A 73 -1.97 -13.52 -9.09
C ASN A 73 -1.68 -12.20 -9.82
N LYS A 74 -2.16 -11.06 -9.32
CA LYS A 74 -1.97 -9.76 -9.95
C LYS A 74 -0.67 -9.14 -9.45
N PRO A 75 0.22 -8.67 -10.33
CA PRO A 75 1.44 -8.00 -9.91
C PRO A 75 1.09 -6.73 -9.12
N LEU A 76 1.89 -6.48 -8.07
CA LEU A 76 1.66 -5.39 -7.11
C LEU A 76 2.96 -4.62 -6.88
N ILE A 77 2.87 -3.29 -6.96
CA ILE A 77 3.89 -2.38 -6.44
C ILE A 77 3.34 -1.68 -5.21
N GLY A 78 4.15 -1.63 -4.16
CA GLY A 78 3.78 -0.94 -2.93
C GLY A 78 4.94 -0.14 -2.36
N VAL A 79 4.63 0.99 -1.74
CA VAL A 79 5.57 1.65 -0.83
C VAL A 79 5.26 1.19 0.59
N ILE A 80 6.30 0.82 1.32
CA ILE A 80 6.16 0.25 2.66
C ILE A 80 7.01 1.03 3.66
N HIS A 81 6.44 1.33 4.83
CA HIS A 81 7.11 2.14 5.82
C HIS A 81 8.48 1.55 6.22
N GLN A 82 9.56 2.30 5.99
CA GLN A 82 10.93 1.81 6.11
C GLN A 82 11.26 1.27 7.50
N ARG A 83 10.91 2.01 8.56
CA ARG A 83 11.40 1.74 9.92
C ARG A 83 10.63 0.64 10.65
N THR A 84 9.36 0.41 10.32
CA THR A 84 8.54 -0.59 11.03
C THR A 84 8.89 -1.99 10.56
N SER A 85 9.27 -2.87 11.48
CA SER A 85 9.61 -4.27 11.20
C SER A 85 8.72 -5.28 11.92
N SER A 86 7.77 -4.82 12.74
CA SER A 86 6.84 -5.65 13.50
C SER A 86 5.40 -5.55 12.97
N GLY A 87 4.51 -6.37 13.53
CA GLY A 87 3.09 -6.35 13.20
C GLY A 87 2.80 -6.69 11.73
N PHE A 88 1.76 -6.08 11.16
CA PHE A 88 1.36 -6.31 9.77
C PHE A 88 2.46 -5.92 8.77
N ILE A 89 3.08 -4.75 8.96
CA ILE A 89 4.16 -4.26 8.08
C ILE A 89 5.33 -5.23 8.08
N GLY A 90 5.73 -5.73 9.26
CA GLY A 90 6.77 -6.76 9.38
C GLY A 90 6.42 -8.04 8.61
N LYS A 91 5.17 -8.49 8.71
CA LYS A 91 4.69 -9.67 7.96
C LYS A 91 4.78 -9.46 6.46
N VAL A 92 4.35 -8.31 5.94
CA VAL A 92 4.49 -7.97 4.51
C VAL A 92 5.96 -7.99 4.09
N LYS A 93 6.87 -7.43 4.90
CA LYS A 93 8.31 -7.44 4.60
C LYS A 93 8.95 -8.84 4.63
N SER A 94 8.43 -9.74 5.44
CA SER A 94 8.95 -11.11 5.60
C SER A 94 8.47 -12.09 4.54
N ARG A 95 7.57 -11.64 3.64
CA ARG A 95 7.07 -12.44 2.54
C ARG A 95 8.23 -12.87 1.63
N LYS A 96 8.20 -14.12 1.17
CA LYS A 96 9.25 -14.69 0.30
C LYS A 96 9.02 -14.35 -1.18
N ASP A 97 7.80 -13.95 -1.51
CA ASP A 97 7.32 -13.60 -2.85
C ASP A 97 7.30 -12.08 -3.09
N VAL A 98 7.95 -11.29 -2.22
CA VAL A 98 8.13 -9.85 -2.42
C VAL A 98 9.60 -9.50 -2.52
N GLU A 99 9.91 -8.56 -3.41
CA GLU A 99 11.23 -7.93 -3.50
C GLU A 99 11.16 -6.55 -2.86
N ILE A 100 12.09 -6.25 -1.95
CA ILE A 100 12.14 -4.98 -1.23
C ILE A 100 13.33 -4.19 -1.70
N TYR A 101 13.06 -3.01 -2.25
CA TYR A 101 14.07 -2.06 -2.68
C TYR A 101 14.11 -0.89 -1.72
N LYS A 102 15.29 -0.63 -1.14
CA LYS A 102 15.54 0.60 -0.40
C LYS A 102 15.94 1.70 -1.38
N ILE A 103 15.16 2.77 -1.43
CA ILE A 103 15.45 3.92 -2.29
C ILE A 103 16.48 4.82 -1.62
N GLU A 104 17.55 5.12 -2.36
CA GLU A 104 18.62 6.04 -1.99
C GLU A 104 18.90 6.95 -3.20
N GLU A 105 19.39 8.17 -2.98
CA GLU A 105 19.63 9.14 -4.08
C GLU A 105 20.46 8.55 -5.22
N LEU A 106 21.48 7.76 -4.89
CA LEU A 106 22.39 7.13 -5.84
C LEU A 106 21.73 6.02 -6.68
N ASN A 107 20.69 5.35 -6.17
CA ASN A 107 20.06 4.21 -6.84
C ASN A 107 18.69 4.54 -7.44
N LYS A 108 18.12 5.71 -7.13
CA LYS A 108 16.76 6.11 -7.50
C LYS A 108 16.50 6.00 -9.00
N LYS A 109 17.40 6.54 -9.83
CA LYS A 109 17.24 6.50 -11.30
C LYS A 109 17.22 5.06 -11.82
N THR A 110 18.23 4.28 -11.45
CA THR A 110 18.37 2.88 -11.88
C THR A 110 17.19 2.04 -11.42
N LEU A 111 16.70 2.25 -10.19
CA LEU A 111 15.56 1.51 -9.66
C LEU A 111 14.27 1.84 -10.42
N ILE A 112 14.05 3.11 -10.78
CA ILE A 112 12.91 3.51 -11.60
C ILE A 112 12.97 2.80 -12.96
N GLU A 113 14.13 2.77 -13.62
CA GLU A 113 14.31 2.06 -14.90
C GLU A 113 14.00 0.56 -14.76
N GLN A 114 14.53 -0.09 -13.71
CA GLN A 114 14.27 -1.50 -13.43
C GLN A 114 12.79 -1.80 -13.18
N LEU A 115 12.11 -0.99 -12.36
CA LEU A 115 10.69 -1.16 -12.06
C LEU A 115 9.84 -0.95 -13.31
N LEU A 116 10.13 0.07 -14.12
CA LEU A 116 9.41 0.31 -15.37
C LEU A 116 9.56 -0.85 -16.36
N ASP A 117 10.75 -1.42 -16.48
CA ASP A 117 10.98 -2.57 -17.35
C ASP A 117 10.30 -3.84 -16.83
N GLN A 118 10.23 -4.02 -15.51
CA GLN A 118 9.47 -5.11 -14.90
C GLN A 118 7.96 -4.97 -15.15
N ILE A 119 7.39 -3.79 -14.91
CA ILE A 119 5.97 -3.50 -15.17
C ILE A 119 5.62 -3.77 -16.64
N LYS A 120 6.45 -3.33 -17.60
CA LYS A 120 6.21 -3.59 -19.03
C LYS A 120 6.15 -5.08 -19.33
N LYS A 121 7.05 -5.89 -18.75
CA LYS A 121 7.06 -7.35 -18.92
C LYS A 121 5.82 -7.99 -18.31
N ASP A 122 5.37 -7.50 -17.16
CA ASP A 122 4.20 -8.04 -16.48
C ASP A 122 2.90 -7.72 -17.24
N ILE A 123 2.78 -6.52 -17.81
CA ILE A 123 1.63 -6.13 -18.63
C ILE A 123 1.59 -6.90 -19.96
N GLN A 124 2.74 -7.17 -20.60
CA GLN A 124 2.80 -7.91 -21.87
C GLN A 124 2.47 -9.42 -21.75
N LYS A 125 2.51 -9.97 -20.53
CA LYS A 125 2.23 -11.39 -20.26
C LYS A 125 0.76 -11.67 -19.94
N ASN A 126 -0.04 -10.64 -19.72
CA ASN A 126 -1.47 -10.70 -19.38
C ASN A 126 -2.32 -10.24 -20.57
#